data_AF-A0A095A6A0-F1
#
_entry.id   AF-A0A095A6A0-F1
#
_cell.length_a   1.000
_cell.length_b   1.000
_cell.length_c   1.000
_cell.angle_alpha   90.00
_cell.angle_beta   90.00
_cell.angle_gamma   90.00
#
_symmetry.space_group_name_H-M   'P 1'
#
loop_
_entity.id
_entity.type
_entity.pdbx_description
1 polymer ?
#
loop_
_entity_poly.entity_id
_entity_poly.type
_entity_poly.pdbx_seq_one_letter_code
_entity_poly.pdbx_strand_id
1 'polypeptide(L)'
;MSLSGTNGRVPYDEEVGFLPTSKDSPDTNENEAGQKDTYRLLTREDLMQLDSKEPLWLRLRWGLFILFWIVWIGLLLAAILIIVFTPKCPPRPVLPFWRSSAGYWVNPFAYADSTGDKIGDLRGLVERLGYIKSTIGAGFIVLSSIFSGQFTNDQKTLGLVDDFYTIDPAAGTMEDFKYFVRSCHKNGIHVVLTMDFNSVSAKHSWTDSTSMLEPYPSGGRISRLGGDARTVIQGTGYYSVLGSQFVDLNLRESVTLDRVSLGSKWFAKYPTSQIYLNESVEVVRRIRKVVDEMSESSGKPKKASPTNPLVINNNILTYDMLSVDDRDSMALAAASTTDPRQSDLVALASTFLLPGTCLLYYGSELNEETRNTKFTADFYPFDEKTVFTGSNETDVLLSQLAMPWDQSGVGFSAMLSNVTSFTEYLKAFKFNETVESATSSGRGITSLSLVQDLVAIRKNESLLWGGFRMLQPSRITEELNFEIFERKAEGFPAFIIVLRKESNAVSGTFDFSSVCPSIIPKIIYPPNRNFPIDQPVSSQRVYLKSDGQPMIYVFKCE
;
A
#
# COMPACT_ATOMS: atom_id res chain seq x y z
N MET A 1 -29.30 31.44 -15.05
CA MET A 1 -29.85 32.61 -15.75
C MET A 1 -31.34 32.39 -15.93
N SER A 2 -32.11 33.47 -15.83
CA SER A 2 -33.55 33.57 -15.53
C SER A 2 -34.51 32.67 -16.33
N LEU A 3 -35.49 32.12 -15.62
CA LEU A 3 -36.82 31.76 -16.12
C LEU A 3 -37.63 33.04 -16.42
N SER A 4 -38.41 33.01 -17.50
CA SER A 4 -39.64 33.79 -17.75
C SER A 4 -40.24 33.15 -19.00
N GLY A 5 -41.39 32.48 -19.02
CA GLY A 5 -42.62 32.70 -18.28
C GLY A 5 -43.68 33.09 -19.29
N THR A 6 -44.70 32.24 -19.52
CA THR A 6 -46.12 32.62 -19.56
C THR A 6 -47.02 31.44 -19.94
N ASN A 7 -48.04 31.24 -19.12
CA ASN A 7 -49.24 30.45 -19.34
C ASN A 7 -50.00 30.87 -20.61
N GLY A 8 -50.67 29.91 -21.25
CA GLY A 8 -51.67 30.23 -22.29
C GLY A 8 -52.38 29.01 -22.87
N ARG A 9 -53.53 28.67 -22.27
CA ARG A 9 -54.72 27.95 -22.76
C ARG A 9 -54.65 27.09 -24.05
N VAL A 10 -55.12 25.85 -23.89
CA VAL A 10 -55.56 24.90 -24.93
C VAL A 10 -56.68 25.49 -25.80
N PRO A 11 -56.57 25.45 -27.14
CA PRO A 11 -57.71 25.40 -28.04
C PRO A 11 -57.96 23.97 -28.50
N TYR A 12 -59.20 23.50 -28.32
CA TYR A 12 -59.77 22.40 -29.09
C TYR A 12 -59.78 22.78 -30.58
N ASP A 13 -59.73 21.74 -31.43
CA ASP A 13 -59.82 21.76 -32.90
C ASP A 13 -58.48 21.90 -33.65
N GLU A 14 -57.77 20.77 -33.79
CA GLU A 14 -56.78 20.58 -34.84
C GLU A 14 -57.49 20.48 -36.21
N GLU A 15 -57.66 21.62 -36.88
CA GLU A 15 -57.84 21.64 -38.34
C GLU A 15 -56.47 21.51 -39.01
N VAL A 16 -56.26 20.39 -39.69
CA VAL A 16 -55.05 20.13 -40.49
C VAL A 16 -55.22 20.75 -41.88
N GLY A 17 -54.59 21.91 -42.09
CA GLY A 17 -53.99 22.40 -43.34
C GLY A 17 -54.88 22.56 -44.59
N PHE A 18 -55.28 23.81 -44.88
CA PHE A 18 -55.82 24.25 -46.18
C PHE A 18 -54.73 24.77 -47.12
N LEU A 19 -54.91 24.57 -48.45
CA LEU A 19 -54.99 25.57 -49.55
C LEU A 19 -54.71 24.95 -50.96
N PRO A 20 -55.18 25.53 -52.10
CA PRO A 20 -56.15 26.62 -52.28
C PRO A 20 -57.33 26.31 -53.25
N THR A 21 -58.39 27.09 -53.08
CA THR A 21 -59.58 27.20 -53.94
C THR A 21 -59.28 27.89 -55.29
N SER A 22 -59.95 27.42 -56.34
CA SER A 22 -59.96 27.93 -57.71
C SER A 22 -60.34 29.41 -57.82
N LYS A 23 -59.73 30.12 -58.77
CA LYS A 23 -60.24 31.38 -59.32
C LYS A 23 -60.25 31.30 -60.86
N ASP A 24 -61.42 31.53 -61.43
CA ASP A 24 -61.67 31.69 -62.86
C ASP A 24 -61.11 33.01 -63.42
N SER A 25 -60.52 32.96 -64.61
CA SER A 25 -60.88 33.81 -65.76
C SER A 25 -60.17 33.35 -67.05
N PRO A 26 -60.77 33.60 -68.23
CA PRO A 26 -60.53 32.82 -69.44
C PRO A 26 -59.45 33.45 -70.34
N ASP A 27 -58.73 32.62 -71.09
CA ASP A 27 -58.74 32.69 -72.56
C ASP A 27 -57.83 31.65 -73.21
N THR A 28 -58.30 31.17 -74.36
CA THR A 28 -57.60 30.52 -75.49
C THR A 28 -57.09 29.07 -75.35
N ASN A 29 -57.86 28.18 -75.97
CA ASN A 29 -57.45 27.21 -77.00
C ASN A 29 -56.17 26.37 -76.76
N GLU A 30 -56.31 25.08 -76.47
CA GLU A 30 -56.34 24.00 -77.47
C GLU A 30 -56.29 22.62 -76.79
N ASN A 31 -57.04 21.70 -77.38
CA ASN A 31 -57.13 20.26 -77.17
C ASN A 31 -55.95 19.57 -76.45
N GLU A 32 -56.23 18.92 -75.31
CA GLU A 32 -55.67 17.61 -74.98
C GLU A 32 -56.46 16.94 -73.84
N ALA A 33 -57.16 15.86 -74.17
CA ALA A 33 -57.84 14.99 -73.22
C ALA A 33 -56.80 14.12 -72.50
N GLY A 34 -56.24 14.63 -71.41
CA GLY A 34 -55.40 13.91 -70.47
C GLY A 34 -56.08 13.85 -69.10
N GLN A 35 -56.69 12.71 -68.78
CA GLN A 35 -57.33 12.40 -67.51
C GLN A 35 -56.32 12.53 -66.35
N LYS A 36 -56.42 13.61 -65.57
CA LYS A 36 -55.68 13.78 -64.31
C LYS A 36 -56.42 13.05 -63.20
N ASP A 37 -55.97 11.85 -62.87
CA ASP A 37 -56.43 11.12 -61.68
C ASP A 37 -56.19 11.96 -60.43
N THR A 38 -57.28 12.49 -59.89
CA THR A 38 -57.28 13.31 -58.68
C THR A 38 -57.36 12.35 -57.50
N TYR A 39 -56.24 12.10 -56.81
CA TYR A 39 -56.23 11.30 -55.58
C TYR A 39 -57.06 12.03 -54.51
N ARG A 40 -58.33 11.63 -54.36
CA ARG A 40 -59.21 12.14 -53.31
C ARG A 40 -58.76 11.55 -51.97
N LEU A 41 -58.34 12.39 -51.02
CA LEU A 41 -58.07 11.95 -49.65
C LEU A 41 -59.36 11.34 -49.07
N LEU A 42 -59.28 10.09 -48.58
CA LEU A 42 -60.46 9.40 -48.05
C LEU A 42 -60.97 10.10 -46.79
N THR A 43 -62.28 10.34 -46.73
CA THR A 43 -62.94 10.82 -45.52
C THR A 43 -63.18 9.67 -44.53
N ARG A 44 -63.51 10.00 -43.27
CA ARG A 44 -63.81 9.00 -42.22
C ARG A 44 -64.91 8.02 -42.66
N GLU A 45 -65.89 8.51 -43.41
CA GLU A 45 -67.03 7.73 -43.91
C GLU A 45 -66.61 6.77 -45.04
N ASP A 46 -65.73 7.23 -45.94
CA ASP A 46 -65.15 6.40 -47.01
C ASP A 46 -64.28 5.26 -46.44
N LEU A 47 -63.54 5.52 -45.35
CA LEU A 47 -62.74 4.51 -44.64
C LEU A 47 -63.62 3.45 -43.98
N MET A 48 -64.72 3.85 -43.33
CA MET A 48 -65.68 2.90 -42.73
C MET A 48 -66.35 2.02 -43.79
N GLN A 49 -66.62 2.55 -44.98
CA GLN A 49 -67.15 1.76 -46.10
C GLN A 49 -66.11 0.80 -46.68
N LEU A 50 -64.84 1.20 -46.81
CA LEU A 50 -63.76 0.30 -47.25
C LEU A 50 -63.56 -0.85 -46.26
N ASP A 51 -63.57 -0.55 -44.96
CA ASP A 51 -63.44 -1.53 -43.88
C ASP A 51 -64.56 -2.59 -43.92
N SER A 52 -65.77 -2.22 -44.38
CA SER A 52 -66.89 -3.16 -44.57
C SER A 52 -66.73 -4.08 -45.78
N LYS A 53 -65.97 -3.64 -46.81
CA LYS A 53 -65.79 -4.36 -48.08
C LYS A 53 -64.54 -5.24 -48.10
N GLU A 54 -63.46 -4.84 -47.41
CA GLU A 54 -62.17 -5.54 -47.42
C GLU A 54 -61.70 -5.97 -46.01
N PRO A 55 -62.21 -7.08 -45.46
CA PRO A 55 -61.88 -7.54 -44.10
C PRO A 55 -60.42 -7.98 -43.92
N LEU A 56 -59.67 -8.15 -45.01
CA LEU A 56 -58.27 -8.56 -45.00
C LEU A 56 -57.36 -7.51 -44.36
N TRP A 57 -57.57 -6.22 -44.64
CA TRP A 57 -56.75 -5.13 -44.08
C TRP A 57 -56.98 -4.95 -42.57
N LEU A 58 -58.22 -5.14 -42.10
CA LEU A 58 -58.50 -5.18 -40.67
C LEU A 58 -57.76 -6.33 -39.99
N ARG A 59 -57.82 -7.53 -40.55
CA ARG A 59 -57.11 -8.70 -40.00
C ARG A 59 -55.60 -8.51 -40.00
N LEU A 60 -55.06 -7.89 -41.04
CA LEU A 60 -53.63 -7.55 -41.12
C LEU A 60 -53.23 -6.52 -40.07
N ARG A 61 -54.00 -5.44 -39.89
CA ARG A 61 -53.73 -4.41 -38.89
C ARG A 61 -53.79 -4.98 -37.46
N TRP A 62 -54.83 -5.76 -37.16
CA TRP A 62 -54.93 -6.47 -35.88
C TRP A 62 -53.80 -7.49 -35.71
N GLY A 63 -53.41 -8.20 -36.76
CA GLY A 63 -52.28 -9.14 -36.76
C GLY A 63 -50.94 -8.45 -36.47
N LEU A 64 -50.66 -7.31 -37.10
CA LEU A 64 -49.47 -6.51 -36.83
C LEU A 64 -49.48 -5.91 -35.42
N PHE A 65 -50.63 -5.46 -34.93
CA PHE A 65 -50.77 -4.95 -33.57
C PHE A 65 -50.53 -6.05 -32.52
N ILE A 66 -51.11 -7.23 -32.72
CA ILE A 66 -50.88 -8.40 -31.84
C ILE A 66 -49.41 -8.84 -31.91
N LEU A 67 -48.82 -8.91 -33.10
CA LEU A 67 -47.40 -9.26 -33.29
C LEU A 67 -46.48 -8.27 -32.55
N PHE A 68 -46.76 -6.97 -32.64
CA PHE A 68 -46.02 -5.95 -31.91
C PHE A 68 -46.01 -6.23 -30.40
N TRP A 69 -47.17 -6.51 -29.80
CA TRP A 69 -47.25 -6.81 -28.38
C TRP A 69 -46.58 -8.15 -28.01
N ILE A 70 -46.69 -9.17 -28.85
CA ILE A 70 -45.98 -10.45 -28.64
C ILE A 70 -44.46 -10.24 -28.65
N VAL A 71 -43.94 -9.50 -29.63
CA VAL A 71 -42.51 -9.18 -29.71
C VAL A 71 -42.09 -8.33 -28.52
N TRP A 72 -42.89 -7.34 -28.14
CA TRP A 72 -42.60 -6.47 -27.00
C TRP A 72 -42.54 -7.24 -25.67
N ILE A 73 -43.52 -8.12 -25.42
CA ILE A 73 -43.54 -9.01 -24.26
C ILE A 73 -42.36 -10.00 -24.32
N GLY A 74 -42.05 -10.54 -25.51
CA GLY A 74 -40.90 -11.42 -25.71
C GLY A 74 -39.56 -10.74 -25.38
N LEU A 75 -39.37 -9.48 -25.79
CA LEU A 75 -38.20 -8.68 -25.46
C LEU A 75 -38.13 -8.37 -23.96
N LEU A 76 -39.27 -8.06 -23.33
CA LEU A 76 -39.33 -7.84 -21.88
C LEU A 76 -38.95 -9.11 -21.11
N LEU A 77 -39.50 -10.27 -21.49
CA LEU A 77 -39.17 -11.55 -20.89
C LEU A 77 -37.69 -11.89 -21.09
N ALA A 78 -37.15 -11.68 -22.29
CA ALA A 78 -35.72 -11.88 -22.56
C ALA A 78 -34.84 -10.98 -21.67
N ALA A 79 -35.20 -9.71 -21.50
CA ALA A 79 -34.48 -8.79 -20.62
C ALA A 79 -34.51 -9.25 -19.15
N ILE A 80 -35.68 -9.68 -18.66
CA ILE A 80 -35.82 -10.23 -17.30
C ILE A 80 -34.98 -11.50 -17.14
N LEU A 81 -35.01 -12.41 -18.12
CA LEU A 81 -34.23 -13.65 -18.10
C LEU A 81 -32.73 -13.36 -18.07
N ILE A 82 -32.24 -12.41 -18.88
CA ILE A 82 -30.83 -11.99 -18.84
C ILE A 82 -30.47 -11.50 -17.43
N ILE A 83 -31.28 -10.63 -16.82
CA ILE A 83 -30.98 -10.09 -15.47
C ILE A 83 -30.94 -11.19 -14.41
N VAL A 84 -31.87 -12.16 -14.47
CA VAL A 84 -31.99 -13.24 -13.48
C VAL A 84 -30.86 -14.27 -13.64
N PHE A 85 -30.50 -14.60 -14.88
CA PHE A 85 -29.49 -15.63 -15.17
C PHE A 85 -28.06 -15.08 -15.33
N THR A 86 -27.87 -13.76 -15.42
CA THR A 86 -26.54 -13.17 -15.40
C THR A 86 -25.95 -13.38 -14.00
N PRO A 87 -24.82 -14.09 -13.87
CA PRO A 87 -24.18 -14.26 -12.57
C PRO A 87 -23.81 -12.89 -12.02
N LYS A 88 -24.06 -12.69 -10.72
CA LYS A 88 -23.63 -11.46 -10.04
C LYS A 88 -22.11 -11.35 -10.15
N CYS A 89 -21.62 -10.15 -10.42
CA CYS A 89 -20.18 -9.89 -10.33
C CYS A 89 -19.69 -10.29 -8.94
N PRO A 90 -18.50 -10.91 -8.83
CA PRO A 90 -17.93 -11.22 -7.54
C PRO A 90 -17.79 -9.94 -6.71
N PRO A 91 -18.13 -9.98 -5.41
CA PRO A 91 -18.07 -8.80 -4.57
C PRO A 91 -16.63 -8.30 -4.46
N ARG A 92 -16.41 -7.01 -4.73
CA ARG A 92 -15.14 -6.33 -4.45
C ARG A 92 -15.27 -5.64 -3.09
N PRO A 93 -14.57 -6.10 -2.04
CA PRO A 93 -14.61 -5.42 -0.76
C PRO A 93 -14.00 -4.02 -0.91
N VAL A 94 -14.60 -3.03 -0.26
CA VAL A 94 -13.98 -1.69 -0.16
C VAL A 94 -12.83 -1.82 0.82
N LEU A 95 -11.61 -1.81 0.31
CA LEU A 95 -10.41 -1.87 1.12
C LEU A 95 -10.00 -0.48 1.61
N PRO A 96 -9.54 -0.35 2.86
CA PRO A 96 -8.88 0.87 3.29
C PRO A 96 -7.53 1.04 2.56
N PHE A 97 -7.02 2.28 2.53
CA PHE A 97 -5.83 2.63 1.73
C PHE A 97 -4.59 1.77 2.03
N TRP A 98 -4.46 1.32 3.29
CA TRP A 98 -3.34 0.49 3.76
C TRP A 98 -3.45 -0.98 3.34
N ARG A 99 -4.65 -1.49 3.02
CA ARG A 99 -4.83 -2.82 2.39
C ARG A 99 -4.82 -2.75 0.87
N SER A 100 -5.19 -1.61 0.29
CA SER A 100 -5.30 -1.46 -1.17
C SER A 100 -3.97 -1.13 -1.87
N SER A 101 -2.98 -0.64 -1.13
CA SER A 101 -1.73 -0.09 -1.68
C SER A 101 -0.53 -0.53 -0.86
N ALA A 102 0.65 -0.54 -1.47
CA ALA A 102 1.91 -0.72 -0.74
C ALA A 102 2.27 0.57 0.03
N GLY A 103 2.80 0.39 1.24
CA GLY A 103 3.36 1.45 2.07
C GLY A 103 4.87 1.56 1.92
N TYR A 104 5.40 2.78 2.07
CA TYR A 104 6.84 3.03 2.07
C TYR A 104 7.23 3.73 3.38
N TRP A 105 8.06 3.08 4.19
CA TRP A 105 8.54 3.62 5.45
C TRP A 105 9.82 4.41 5.23
N VAL A 106 9.77 5.71 5.51
CA VAL A 106 10.88 6.65 5.30
C VAL A 106 11.32 7.31 6.60
N ASN A 107 12.63 7.40 6.79
CA ASN A 107 13.26 8.26 7.78
C ASN A 107 13.69 9.58 7.10
N PRO A 108 13.07 10.74 7.38
CA PRO A 108 13.39 11.99 6.68
C PRO A 108 14.85 12.38 6.85
N PHE A 109 15.42 12.17 8.04
CA PHE A 109 16.82 12.49 8.35
C PHE A 109 17.81 11.76 7.43
N ALA A 110 17.51 10.55 6.99
CA ALA A 110 18.43 9.75 6.19
C ALA A 110 18.00 9.61 4.72
N TYR A 111 16.98 10.35 4.27
CA TYR A 111 16.43 10.17 2.93
C TYR A 111 17.00 11.15 1.90
N ALA A 112 16.86 12.46 2.11
CA ALA A 112 17.40 13.49 1.21
C ALA A 112 17.48 14.84 1.92
N ASP A 113 18.60 15.54 1.75
CA ASP A 113 18.93 16.85 2.32
C ASP A 113 18.64 17.96 1.29
N SER A 114 17.91 19.00 1.72
CA SER A 114 17.64 20.20 0.92
C SER A 114 18.35 21.46 1.40
N THR A 115 18.90 21.46 2.62
CA THR A 115 19.56 22.62 3.26
C THR A 115 21.06 22.63 3.05
N GLY A 116 21.66 21.49 2.73
CA GLY A 116 23.10 21.30 2.58
C GLY A 116 23.83 21.06 3.90
N ASP A 117 23.12 20.74 4.99
CA ASP A 117 23.73 20.38 6.27
C ASP A 117 24.10 18.89 6.39
N LYS A 118 23.88 18.12 5.32
CA LYS A 118 24.11 16.67 5.20
C LYS A 118 23.16 15.83 6.04
N ILE A 119 22.09 16.44 6.57
CA ILE A 119 21.00 15.78 7.25
C ILE A 119 19.76 15.96 6.39
N GLY A 120 19.03 14.87 6.20
CA GLY A 120 17.80 14.88 5.42
C GLY A 120 16.67 15.60 6.13
N ASP A 121 15.77 16.18 5.35
CA ASP A 121 14.69 17.02 5.87
C ASP A 121 13.37 16.77 5.11
N LEU A 122 12.29 17.39 5.57
CA LEU A 122 10.97 17.21 4.96
C LEU A 122 10.87 17.77 3.53
N ARG A 123 11.66 18.79 3.17
CA ARG A 123 11.67 19.36 1.81
C ARG A 123 12.43 18.47 0.84
N GLY A 124 13.57 17.92 1.24
CA GLY A 124 14.30 16.91 0.48
C GLY A 124 13.43 15.67 0.24
N LEU A 125 12.64 15.25 1.24
CA LEU A 125 11.64 14.19 1.05
C LEU A 125 10.57 14.57 0.00
N VAL A 126 10.10 15.83 -0.02
CA VAL A 126 9.14 16.31 -1.05
C VAL A 126 9.74 16.19 -2.45
N GLU A 127 11.00 16.56 -2.64
CA GLU A 127 11.69 16.50 -3.94
C GLU A 127 11.76 15.07 -4.49
N ARG A 128 11.79 14.07 -3.59
CA ARG A 128 11.85 12.65 -3.92
C ARG A 128 10.48 11.95 -4.00
N LEU A 129 9.37 12.67 -3.83
CA LEU A 129 8.02 12.07 -3.96
C LEU A 129 7.76 11.45 -5.33
N GLY A 130 8.38 11.98 -6.40
CA GLY A 130 8.30 11.40 -7.73
C GLY A 130 8.83 9.96 -7.79
N TYR A 131 9.91 9.67 -7.07
CA TYR A 131 10.48 8.33 -6.95
C TYR A 131 9.54 7.39 -6.17
N ILE A 132 9.04 7.84 -5.01
CA ILE A 132 8.12 7.05 -4.18
C ILE A 132 6.85 6.67 -4.96
N LYS A 133 6.29 7.62 -5.71
CA LYS A 133 5.07 7.39 -6.50
C LYS A 133 5.32 6.55 -7.75
N SER A 134 6.24 6.98 -8.59
CA SER A 134 6.36 6.45 -9.96
C SER A 134 7.30 5.25 -10.03
N THR A 135 8.38 5.26 -9.25
CA THR A 135 9.39 4.19 -9.27
C THR A 135 9.03 3.08 -8.30
N ILE A 136 8.65 3.39 -7.05
CA ILE A 136 8.25 2.37 -6.07
C ILE A 136 6.77 1.98 -6.26
N GLY A 137 5.89 2.93 -6.58
CA GLY A 137 4.46 2.65 -6.70
C GLY A 137 3.73 2.63 -5.35
N ALA A 138 4.29 3.26 -4.31
CA ALA A 138 3.68 3.31 -2.99
C ALA A 138 2.46 4.24 -2.96
N GLY A 139 1.39 3.80 -2.29
CA GLY A 139 0.16 4.59 -2.09
C GLY A 139 0.12 5.32 -0.75
N PHE A 140 1.02 5.00 0.18
CA PHE A 140 1.15 5.74 1.43
C PHE A 140 2.58 5.71 1.96
N ILE A 141 2.94 6.72 2.74
CA ILE A 141 4.23 6.84 3.41
C ILE A 141 4.01 6.67 4.92
N VAL A 142 4.80 5.80 5.53
CA VAL A 142 4.97 5.76 6.98
C VAL A 142 6.20 6.59 7.32
N LEU A 143 5.97 7.74 7.94
CA LEU A 143 7.03 8.65 8.32
C LEU A 143 7.50 8.30 9.73
N SER A 144 8.79 8.02 9.86
CA SER A 144 9.45 7.94 11.18
C SER A 144 9.18 9.19 12.00
N SER A 145 9.37 9.10 13.32
CA SER A 145 9.16 10.23 14.23
C SER A 145 9.92 11.47 13.73
N ILE A 146 9.26 12.62 13.79
CA ILE A 146 9.80 13.94 13.39
C ILE A 146 9.66 14.97 14.50
N PHE A 147 9.36 14.51 15.72
CA PHE A 147 9.10 15.38 16.86
C PHE A 147 10.40 15.92 17.46
N SER A 148 10.31 17.06 18.13
CA SER A 148 11.47 17.70 18.75
C SER A 148 12.26 16.73 19.64
N GLY A 149 13.58 16.70 19.45
CA GLY A 149 14.50 15.83 20.21
C GLY A 149 14.67 14.44 19.61
N GLN A 150 14.01 14.16 18.48
CA GLN A 150 14.16 12.90 17.77
C GLN A 150 15.54 12.79 17.11
N PHE A 151 16.04 13.88 16.51
CA PHE A 151 17.38 13.90 15.92
C PHE A 151 18.38 14.40 16.96
N THR A 152 19.20 13.47 17.46
CA THR A 152 20.33 13.81 18.33
C THR A 152 21.61 13.29 17.70
N ASN A 153 22.64 14.14 17.63
CA ASN A 153 23.98 13.72 17.16
C ASN A 153 24.63 12.66 18.09
N ASP A 154 24.03 12.39 19.25
CA ASP A 154 24.29 11.23 20.09
C ASP A 154 23.47 10.03 19.58
N GLN A 155 23.98 9.37 18.53
CA GLN A 155 23.33 8.23 17.83
C GLN A 155 23.14 6.97 18.68
N LYS A 156 23.45 7.03 19.98
CA LYS A 156 23.27 5.93 20.92
C LYS A 156 21.79 5.61 21.17
N THR A 157 20.90 6.57 20.94
CA THR A 157 19.51 6.46 21.36
C THR A 157 18.55 6.95 20.29
N LEU A 158 17.64 6.07 19.86
CA LEU A 158 16.41 6.48 19.17
C LEU A 158 15.60 7.41 20.09
N GLY A 159 15.19 8.58 19.58
CA GLY A 159 13.93 9.21 19.96
C GLY A 159 13.79 9.67 21.41
N LEU A 160 14.63 10.60 21.83
CA LEU A 160 14.34 11.41 23.02
C LEU A 160 13.31 12.49 22.63
N VAL A 161 12.06 12.09 22.43
CA VAL A 161 11.00 13.07 22.16
C VAL A 161 10.88 13.99 23.37
N ASP A 162 11.21 15.25 23.16
CA ASP A 162 11.14 16.35 24.13
C ASP A 162 9.79 17.05 24.08
N ASP A 163 9.14 17.07 22.90
CA ASP A 163 7.82 17.63 22.71
C ASP A 163 7.11 17.02 21.49
N PHE A 164 5.96 16.40 21.72
CA PHE A 164 5.11 15.86 20.64
C PHE A 164 4.45 16.96 19.79
N TYR A 165 4.32 18.20 20.26
CA TYR A 165 3.54 19.24 19.56
C TYR A 165 4.35 20.05 18.54
N THR A 166 5.67 19.85 18.50
CA THR A 166 6.62 20.58 17.65
C THR A 166 7.42 19.63 16.76
N ILE A 167 7.89 20.16 15.62
CA ILE A 167 8.74 19.43 14.67
C ILE A 167 10.20 19.63 15.08
N ASP A 168 11.01 18.57 14.93
CA ASP A 168 12.45 18.63 15.14
C ASP A 168 13.10 19.66 14.19
N PRO A 169 13.94 20.57 14.70
CA PRO A 169 14.62 21.57 13.86
C PRO A 169 15.40 20.97 12.68
N ALA A 170 15.95 19.75 12.82
CA ALA A 170 16.66 19.07 11.74
C ALA A 170 15.71 18.57 10.63
N ALA A 171 14.44 18.28 10.95
CA ALA A 171 13.44 17.90 9.96
C ALA A 171 12.81 19.13 9.25
N GLY A 172 12.94 20.32 9.86
CA GLY A 172 12.41 21.59 9.36
C GLY A 172 11.33 22.19 10.26
N THR A 173 10.39 22.91 9.66
CA THR A 173 9.33 23.63 10.39
C THR A 173 7.95 22.95 10.30
N MET A 174 7.00 23.40 11.12
CA MET A 174 5.60 22.98 11.01
C MET A 174 5.00 23.37 9.65
N GLU A 175 5.46 24.45 9.03
CA GLU A 175 5.08 24.89 7.69
C GLU A 175 5.60 23.91 6.63
N ASP A 176 6.82 23.41 6.78
CA ASP A 176 7.39 22.39 5.90
C ASP A 176 6.64 21.06 6.04
N PHE A 177 6.23 20.68 7.25
CA PHE A 177 5.36 19.53 7.46
C PHE A 177 4.01 19.68 6.74
N LYS A 178 3.34 20.84 6.87
CA LYS A 178 2.09 21.13 6.14
C LYS A 178 2.31 21.06 4.63
N TYR A 179 3.44 21.56 4.14
CA TYR A 179 3.79 21.52 2.72
C TYR A 179 4.03 20.10 2.22
N PHE A 180 4.75 19.28 3.00
CA PHE A 180 4.97 17.86 2.73
C PHE A 180 3.65 17.10 2.59
N VAL A 181 2.76 17.22 3.58
CA VAL A 181 1.45 16.55 3.57
C VAL A 181 0.62 16.95 2.34
N ARG A 182 0.55 18.25 2.03
CA ARG A 182 -0.16 18.75 0.83
C ARG A 182 0.43 18.17 -0.45
N SER A 183 1.76 18.07 -0.53
CA SER A 183 2.47 17.54 -1.69
C SER A 183 2.22 16.04 -1.87
N CYS A 184 2.19 15.26 -0.79
CA CYS A 184 1.79 13.85 -0.80
C CYS A 184 0.35 13.69 -1.30
N HIS A 185 -0.60 14.43 -0.75
CA HIS A 185 -2.01 14.34 -1.14
C HIS A 185 -2.24 14.76 -2.60
N LYS A 186 -1.56 15.80 -3.09
CA LYS A 186 -1.58 16.19 -4.52
C LYS A 186 -1.11 15.05 -5.42
N ASN A 187 -0.23 14.19 -4.90
CA ASN A 187 0.28 13.00 -5.57
C ASN A 187 -0.57 11.74 -5.33
N GLY A 188 -1.64 11.79 -4.54
CA GLY A 188 -2.45 10.62 -4.19
C GLY A 188 -1.78 9.69 -3.18
N ILE A 189 -0.81 10.19 -2.40
CA ILE A 189 -0.08 9.45 -1.37
C ILE A 189 -0.65 9.82 0.00
N HIS A 190 -1.07 8.84 0.79
CA HIS A 190 -1.46 9.05 2.18
C HIS A 190 -0.23 9.16 3.11
N VAL A 191 -0.34 9.88 4.21
CA VAL A 191 0.76 10.04 5.18
C VAL A 191 0.34 9.47 6.53
N VAL A 192 1.16 8.55 7.06
CA VAL A 192 1.02 7.96 8.39
C VAL A 192 2.20 8.43 9.24
N LEU A 193 1.92 8.98 10.42
CA LEU A 193 2.94 9.40 11.38
C LEU A 193 3.18 8.32 12.43
N THR A 194 4.43 8.00 12.73
CA THR A 194 4.79 7.16 13.87
C THR A 194 4.94 8.00 15.13
N MET A 195 4.22 7.64 16.20
CA MET A 195 4.34 8.26 17.53
C MET A 195 4.55 7.15 18.56
N ASP A 196 5.62 7.24 19.35
CA ASP A 196 5.85 6.34 20.48
C ASP A 196 5.47 7.05 21.79
N PHE A 197 4.47 6.51 22.47
CA PHE A 197 3.99 7.02 23.76
C PHE A 197 4.41 6.14 24.94
N ASN A 198 5.27 5.15 24.73
CA ASN A 198 5.74 4.31 25.84
C ASN A 198 6.66 5.09 26.78
N SER A 199 7.58 5.86 26.22
CA SER A 199 8.59 6.62 26.95
C SER A 199 8.80 8.00 26.35
N VAL A 200 9.13 8.96 27.20
CA VAL A 200 9.50 10.33 26.81
C VAL A 200 10.89 10.68 27.36
N SER A 201 11.50 11.73 26.81
CA SER A 201 12.72 12.31 27.36
C SER A 201 12.52 12.73 28.81
N ALA A 202 13.54 12.58 29.66
CA ALA A 202 13.50 13.11 31.03
C ALA A 202 13.28 14.64 31.07
N LYS A 203 13.56 15.35 29.97
CA LYS A 203 13.35 16.80 29.80
C LYS A 203 11.94 17.15 29.27
N HIS A 204 11.13 16.17 28.91
CA HIS A 204 9.80 16.40 28.33
C HIS A 204 8.89 17.11 29.33
N SER A 205 8.09 18.08 28.90
CA SER A 205 7.18 18.85 29.79
C SER A 205 6.20 18.00 30.61
N TRP A 206 5.88 16.80 30.13
CA TRP A 206 5.01 15.85 30.84
C TRP A 206 5.66 15.26 32.10
N THR A 207 6.99 15.34 32.25
CA THR A 207 7.69 14.87 33.46
C THR A 207 7.40 15.72 34.69
N ASP A 208 6.84 16.93 34.51
CA ASP A 208 6.32 17.76 35.60
C ASP A 208 5.11 17.13 36.30
N SER A 209 4.37 16.27 35.59
CA SER A 209 3.20 15.56 36.14
C SER A 209 3.61 14.17 36.60
N THR A 210 4.06 14.05 37.84
CA THR A 210 4.58 12.79 38.41
C THR A 210 3.60 11.61 38.36
N SER A 211 2.29 11.86 38.37
CA SER A 211 1.26 10.82 38.20
C SER A 211 1.28 10.18 36.81
N MET A 212 1.85 10.85 35.81
CA MET A 212 1.97 10.34 34.45
C MET A 212 3.17 9.41 34.26
N LEU A 213 4.06 9.31 35.25
CA LEU A 213 5.31 8.57 35.15
C LEU A 213 5.18 7.20 35.81
N GLU A 214 5.74 6.16 35.17
CA GLU A 214 5.71 4.81 35.72
C GLU A 214 6.60 4.74 36.98
N PRO A 215 6.06 4.31 38.13
CA PRO A 215 6.83 4.25 39.37
C PRO A 215 7.95 3.20 39.27
N TYR A 216 9.11 3.52 39.85
CA TYR A 216 10.21 2.55 39.89
C TYR A 216 9.88 1.38 40.83
N PRO A 217 10.02 0.12 40.38
CA PRO A 217 9.64 -1.05 41.18
C PRO A 217 10.62 -1.30 42.35
N SER A 218 10.09 -1.67 43.51
CA SER A 218 10.86 -1.88 44.75
C SER A 218 11.94 -2.96 44.66
N GLY A 219 11.81 -3.92 43.72
CA GLY A 219 12.75 -5.02 43.53
C GLY A 219 13.96 -4.71 42.64
N GLY A 220 14.05 -3.48 42.11
CA GLY A 220 15.03 -3.10 41.11
C GLY A 220 14.79 -3.76 39.76
N ARG A 221 15.16 -3.08 38.67
CA ARG A 221 15.09 -3.64 37.32
C ARG A 221 16.31 -3.21 36.50
N ILE A 222 16.69 -4.06 35.55
CA ILE A 222 17.76 -3.78 34.59
C ILE A 222 17.12 -3.23 33.32
N SER A 223 17.66 -2.14 32.80
CA SER A 223 17.22 -1.52 31.54
C SER A 223 17.58 -2.42 30.36
N ARG A 224 16.92 -2.19 29.23
CA ARG A 224 17.24 -2.84 27.95
C ARG A 224 18.69 -2.62 27.52
N LEU A 225 19.30 -1.52 27.97
CA LEU A 225 20.69 -1.14 27.68
C LEU A 225 21.70 -1.73 28.69
N GLY A 226 21.25 -2.52 29.67
CA GLY A 226 22.14 -3.23 30.61
C GLY A 226 22.53 -2.41 31.85
N GLY A 227 21.90 -1.26 32.09
CA GLY A 227 22.07 -0.43 33.29
C GLY A 227 20.89 -0.52 34.26
N ASP A 228 20.85 0.33 35.28
CA ASP A 228 19.66 0.46 36.13
C ASP A 228 18.48 1.00 35.30
N ALA A 229 17.30 0.37 35.40
CA ALA A 229 16.06 0.82 34.76
C ALA A 229 15.42 2.00 35.51
N ARG A 230 16.24 2.86 36.09
CA ARG A 230 15.85 4.00 36.91
C ARG A 230 16.28 5.28 36.23
N THR A 231 15.34 6.21 36.13
CA THR A 231 15.65 7.61 35.91
C THR A 231 15.26 8.42 37.13
N VAL A 232 15.95 9.53 37.39
CA VAL A 232 15.66 10.41 38.52
C VAL A 232 15.11 11.72 38.00
N ILE A 233 13.84 11.99 38.32
CA ILE A 233 13.15 13.24 37.98
C ILE A 233 12.78 13.91 39.29
N GLN A 234 13.22 15.16 39.48
CA GLN A 234 12.95 15.96 40.67
C GLN A 234 13.28 15.22 42.00
N GLY A 235 14.39 14.45 42.01
CA GLY A 235 14.83 13.69 43.18
C GLY A 235 14.11 12.35 43.42
N THR A 236 13.08 12.04 42.63
CA THR A 236 12.31 10.79 42.72
C THR A 236 12.70 9.83 41.59
N GLY A 237 12.79 8.54 41.91
CA GLY A 237 13.11 7.49 40.94
C GLY A 237 11.89 6.98 40.19
N TYR A 238 11.96 6.95 38.86
CA TYR A 238 10.93 6.42 37.98
C TYR A 238 11.48 5.29 37.11
N TYR A 239 10.58 4.44 36.63
CA TYR A 239 10.93 3.36 35.73
C TYR A 239 11.27 3.87 34.34
N SER A 240 12.29 3.24 33.74
CA SER A 240 12.68 3.51 32.36
C SER A 240 13.22 2.25 31.72
N VAL A 241 12.57 1.80 30.63
CA VAL A 241 13.03 0.63 29.87
C VAL A 241 14.39 0.91 29.22
N LEU A 242 14.66 2.15 28.84
CA LEU A 242 15.85 2.55 28.09
C LEU A 242 16.95 3.18 28.96
N GLY A 243 16.72 3.38 30.27
CA GLY A 243 17.71 3.89 31.20
C GLY A 243 17.56 5.39 31.53
N SER A 244 18.61 6.02 32.05
CA SER A 244 18.51 7.29 32.79
C SER A 244 18.07 8.52 31.97
N GLN A 245 18.15 8.49 30.64
CA GLN A 245 17.72 9.62 29.79
C GLN A 245 16.22 9.61 29.44
N PHE A 246 15.54 8.47 29.67
CA PHE A 246 14.13 8.27 29.36
C PHE A 246 13.33 8.09 30.65
N VAL A 247 12.03 8.34 30.56
CA VAL A 247 11.06 7.91 31.55
C VAL A 247 9.86 7.26 30.86
N ASP A 248 9.42 6.12 31.38
CA ASP A 248 8.24 5.44 30.87
C ASP A 248 6.97 6.11 31.41
N LEU A 249 5.95 6.22 30.56
CA LEU A 249 4.65 6.76 30.94
C LEU A 249 3.79 5.69 31.63
N ASN A 250 3.09 6.10 32.68
CA ASN A 250 2.12 5.28 33.37
C ASN A 250 0.79 5.23 32.59
N LEU A 251 0.73 4.37 31.59
CA LEU A 251 -0.45 4.16 30.74
C LEU A 251 -1.61 3.44 31.45
N ARG A 252 -1.48 3.12 32.75
CA ARG A 252 -2.61 2.64 33.58
C ARG A 252 -3.44 3.82 34.10
N GLU A 253 -2.85 5.01 34.17
CA GLU A 253 -3.52 6.21 34.66
C GLU A 253 -4.35 6.89 33.58
N SER A 254 -5.58 7.26 33.94
CA SER A 254 -6.52 7.95 33.05
C SER A 254 -5.95 9.27 32.54
N VAL A 255 -5.29 10.05 33.41
CA VAL A 255 -4.65 11.33 33.07
C VAL A 255 -3.61 11.16 31.96
N THR A 256 -2.82 10.08 32.01
CA THR A 256 -1.82 9.78 30.99
C THR A 256 -2.49 9.43 29.66
N LEU A 257 -3.52 8.57 29.70
CA LEU A 257 -4.26 8.17 28.51
C LEU A 257 -4.97 9.36 27.84
N ASP A 258 -5.52 10.28 28.63
CA ASP A 258 -6.14 11.51 28.13
C ASP A 258 -5.12 12.43 27.45
N ARG A 259 -3.91 12.56 28.02
CA ARG A 259 -2.81 13.33 27.43
C ARG A 259 -2.29 12.73 26.14
N VAL A 260 -2.13 11.41 26.10
CA VAL A 260 -1.76 10.66 24.88
C VAL A 260 -2.84 10.82 23.81
N SER A 261 -4.12 10.71 24.19
CA SER A 261 -5.25 10.96 23.28
C SER A 261 -5.26 12.39 22.73
N LEU A 262 -4.90 13.38 23.56
CA LEU A 262 -4.84 14.77 23.15
C LEU A 262 -3.67 15.04 22.19
N GLY A 263 -2.46 14.59 22.53
CA GLY A 263 -1.26 14.80 21.71
C GLY A 263 -1.40 14.17 20.32
N SER A 264 -2.07 13.03 20.26
CA SER A 264 -2.35 12.37 19.01
C SER A 264 -3.48 13.02 18.19
N LYS A 265 -4.59 13.43 18.82
CA LYS A 265 -5.63 14.23 18.17
C LYS A 265 -5.14 15.59 17.70
N TRP A 266 -4.08 16.14 18.32
CA TRP A 266 -3.52 17.43 17.94
C TRP A 266 -3.11 17.49 16.48
N PHE A 267 -2.52 16.41 15.94
CA PHE A 267 -2.14 16.40 14.53
C PHE A 267 -3.33 16.09 13.62
N ALA A 268 -4.39 15.45 14.12
CA ALA A 268 -5.61 15.20 13.37
C ALA A 268 -6.37 16.50 12.98
N LYS A 269 -6.02 17.65 13.56
CA LYS A 269 -6.56 18.97 13.18
C LYS A 269 -6.00 19.48 11.86
N TYR A 270 -4.82 19.00 11.45
CA TYR A 270 -4.32 19.26 10.10
C TYR A 270 -5.09 18.33 9.15
N PRO A 271 -5.30 18.69 7.87
CA PRO A 271 -6.07 17.90 6.90
C PRO A 271 -5.43 16.53 6.53
N THR A 272 -4.69 15.94 7.48
CA THR A 272 -4.12 14.60 7.59
C THR A 272 -5.23 13.62 8.00
N SER A 273 -6.01 13.14 7.05
CA SER A 273 -6.94 12.04 7.31
C SER A 273 -6.18 10.76 7.63
N GLN A 274 -6.33 10.30 8.88
CA GLN A 274 -5.85 9.05 9.47
C GLN A 274 -4.38 9.01 9.91
N ILE A 275 -4.05 9.80 10.92
CA ILE A 275 -3.11 9.30 11.94
C ILE A 275 -3.79 8.07 12.54
N TYR A 276 -3.15 6.91 12.43
CA TYR A 276 -3.73 5.65 12.89
C TYR A 276 -3.79 5.66 14.42
N LEU A 277 -4.91 6.16 14.92
CA LEU A 277 -5.09 6.51 16.33
C LEU A 277 -6.15 5.67 17.02
N ASN A 278 -7.07 5.11 16.25
CA ASN A 278 -8.30 4.59 16.81
C ASN A 278 -8.11 3.21 17.47
N GLU A 279 -7.03 2.52 17.13
CA GLU A 279 -6.69 1.24 17.76
C GLU A 279 -5.50 1.34 18.72
N SER A 280 -4.76 2.45 18.75
CA SER A 280 -3.51 2.54 19.54
C SER A 280 -3.74 2.39 21.03
N VAL A 281 -4.84 2.88 21.61
CA VAL A 281 -5.08 2.76 23.06
C VAL A 281 -5.53 1.34 23.45
N GLU A 282 -6.35 0.68 22.62
CA GLU A 282 -6.81 -0.69 22.87
C GLU A 282 -5.72 -1.72 22.51
N VAL A 283 -4.94 -1.46 21.46
CA VAL A 283 -3.74 -2.22 21.08
C VAL A 283 -2.66 -2.06 22.14
N VAL A 284 -2.39 -0.84 22.63
CA VAL A 284 -1.44 -0.61 23.73
C VAL A 284 -1.95 -1.25 25.03
N ARG A 285 -3.26 -1.24 25.33
CA ARG A 285 -3.82 -2.01 26.45
C ARG A 285 -3.68 -3.51 26.28
N ARG A 286 -3.97 -4.06 25.09
CA ARG A 286 -3.84 -5.49 24.79
C ARG A 286 -2.38 -5.93 24.83
N ILE A 287 -1.49 -5.14 24.24
CA ILE A 287 -0.04 -5.34 24.31
C ILE A 287 0.43 -5.28 25.77
N ARG A 288 -0.02 -4.31 26.57
CA ARG A 288 0.35 -4.22 27.99
C ARG A 288 -0.21 -5.38 28.81
N LYS A 289 -1.44 -5.83 28.54
CA LYS A 289 -2.01 -7.03 29.16
C LYS A 289 -1.20 -8.28 28.83
N VAL A 290 -0.84 -8.46 27.56
CA VAL A 290 0.02 -9.55 27.09
C VAL A 290 1.42 -9.46 27.69
N VAL A 291 2.01 -8.27 27.81
CA VAL A 291 3.33 -8.02 28.42
C VAL A 291 3.31 -8.27 29.92
N ASP A 292 2.28 -7.80 30.63
CA ASP A 292 2.12 -7.98 32.07
C ASP A 292 1.89 -9.48 32.38
N GLU A 293 1.04 -10.18 31.61
CA GLU A 293 0.81 -11.65 31.72
C GLU A 293 2.07 -12.47 31.35
N MET A 294 2.87 -12.04 30.36
CA MET A 294 4.12 -12.69 29.99
C MET A 294 5.28 -12.40 30.96
N SER A 295 5.28 -11.23 31.60
CA SER A 295 6.30 -10.82 32.57
C SER A 295 6.15 -11.56 33.92
N GLU A 296 4.94 -11.98 34.29
CA GLU A 296 4.70 -12.77 35.51
C GLU A 296 5.16 -14.24 35.38
N SER A 297 5.26 -14.78 34.16
CA SER A 297 5.54 -16.21 33.94
C SER A 297 7.01 -16.61 33.78
N SER A 298 7.95 -15.67 33.61
CA SER A 298 9.30 -16.06 33.14
C SER A 298 10.52 -15.33 33.70
N GLY A 299 10.39 -14.43 34.68
CA GLY A 299 11.53 -13.90 35.45
C GLY A 299 12.62 -13.17 34.63
N LYS A 300 12.38 -12.87 33.35
CA LYS A 300 13.24 -12.05 32.48
C LYS A 300 12.35 -11.25 31.50
N PRO A 301 12.64 -9.96 31.26
CA PRO A 301 11.81 -9.12 30.39
C PRO A 301 11.97 -9.57 28.92
N LYS A 302 10.90 -10.11 28.33
CA LYS A 302 10.77 -10.28 26.87
C LYS A 302 9.97 -9.09 26.32
N LYS A 303 10.57 -8.41 25.35
CA LYS A 303 10.12 -7.14 24.76
C LYS A 303 8.78 -7.30 24.04
N ALA A 304 7.89 -6.34 24.21
CA ALA A 304 6.81 -6.06 23.26
C ALA A 304 7.23 -5.00 22.24
N SER A 305 7.27 -5.46 21.00
CA SER A 305 7.21 -4.79 19.69
C SER A 305 7.21 -5.98 18.72
N PRO A 306 6.59 -5.91 17.53
CA PRO A 306 6.16 -7.10 16.77
C PRO A 306 7.28 -8.14 16.76
N THR A 307 7.01 -9.20 17.55
CA THR A 307 7.79 -10.42 17.70
C THR A 307 9.29 -10.28 17.46
N ASN A 308 10.06 -10.03 18.52
CA ASN A 308 11.47 -10.46 18.67
C ASN A 308 12.25 -10.70 17.34
N PRO A 309 12.95 -9.71 16.79
CA PRO A 309 13.67 -9.83 15.50
C PRO A 309 14.81 -10.86 15.50
N LEU A 310 15.11 -11.49 16.64
CA LEU A 310 16.17 -12.48 16.76
C LEU A 310 15.70 -13.94 16.76
N VAL A 311 14.39 -14.24 16.77
CA VAL A 311 13.93 -15.65 16.94
C VAL A 311 12.78 -16.09 16.03
N ILE A 312 12.20 -15.23 15.19
CA ILE A 312 11.35 -15.72 14.09
C ILE A 312 12.16 -15.57 12.81
N ASN A 313 12.62 -16.69 12.26
CA ASN A 313 13.01 -16.70 10.85
C ASN A 313 11.80 -16.15 10.08
N ASN A 314 11.94 -15.04 9.35
CA ASN A 314 10.94 -14.54 8.41
C ASN A 314 10.71 -15.59 7.31
N ASN A 315 9.99 -16.65 7.65
CA ASN A 315 9.67 -17.77 6.78
C ASN A 315 8.15 -17.94 6.73
N ILE A 316 7.67 -18.44 5.60
CA ILE A 316 6.24 -18.54 5.35
C ILE A 316 5.59 -19.57 6.29
N LEU A 317 6.36 -20.56 6.74
CA LEU A 317 5.90 -21.56 7.69
C LEU A 317 5.48 -20.94 9.03
N THR A 318 6.26 -20.00 9.57
CA THR A 318 5.85 -19.28 10.79
C THR A 318 4.69 -18.34 10.52
N TYR A 319 4.63 -17.73 9.32
CA TYR A 319 3.48 -16.93 8.93
C TYR A 319 2.18 -17.74 8.88
N ASP A 320 2.18 -18.98 8.39
CA ASP A 320 0.99 -19.85 8.34
C ASP A 320 0.49 -20.27 9.73
N MET A 321 1.38 -20.32 10.73
CA MET A 321 1.02 -20.63 12.12
C MET A 321 0.27 -19.49 12.82
N LEU A 322 0.24 -18.29 12.25
CA LEU A 322 -0.46 -17.14 12.82
C LEU A 322 -1.99 -17.28 12.68
N SER A 323 -2.73 -16.61 13.58
CA SER A 323 -4.19 -16.56 13.48
C SER A 323 -4.62 -15.85 12.18
N VAL A 324 -5.86 -16.09 11.73
CA VAL A 324 -6.38 -15.43 10.52
C VAL A 324 -6.36 -13.91 10.68
N ASP A 325 -6.73 -13.40 11.85
CA ASP A 325 -6.77 -11.96 12.13
C ASP A 325 -5.35 -11.34 12.10
N ASP A 326 -4.35 -12.04 12.64
CA ASP A 326 -2.96 -11.58 12.64
C ASP A 326 -2.40 -11.50 11.20
N ARG A 327 -2.65 -12.53 10.38
CA ARG A 327 -2.24 -12.57 8.96
C ARG A 327 -2.92 -11.51 8.11
N ASP A 328 -4.16 -11.17 8.45
CA ASP A 328 -4.90 -10.14 7.74
C ASP A 328 -4.44 -8.72 8.11
N SER A 329 -3.78 -8.56 9.26
CA SER A 329 -3.31 -7.27 9.77
C SER A 329 -1.92 -6.86 9.26
N MET A 330 -0.94 -7.76 9.24
CA MET A 330 0.46 -7.43 8.92
C MET A 330 1.12 -8.47 8.01
N ALA A 331 1.75 -8.02 6.93
CA ALA A 331 2.67 -8.85 6.16
C ALA A 331 4.04 -8.94 6.86
N LEU A 332 4.86 -9.93 6.47
CA LEU A 332 6.27 -9.99 6.90
C LEU A 332 6.99 -8.71 6.46
N ALA A 333 7.77 -8.10 7.34
CA ALA A 333 8.59 -6.93 7.03
C ALA A 333 10.05 -7.33 6.81
N ALA A 334 10.65 -6.85 5.72
CA ALA A 334 12.05 -7.14 5.40
C ALA A 334 13.08 -6.30 6.19
N ALA A 335 12.69 -5.13 6.69
CA ALA A 335 13.50 -4.23 7.52
C ALA A 335 12.61 -3.22 8.27
N SER A 336 13.18 -2.52 9.27
CA SER A 336 12.46 -1.50 10.06
C SER A 336 13.42 -0.45 10.64
N THR A 337 12.91 0.51 11.42
CA THR A 337 13.71 1.53 12.14
C THR A 337 14.62 0.98 13.25
N THR A 338 14.52 -0.32 13.53
CA THR A 338 15.34 -1.01 14.55
C THR A 338 15.98 -2.30 14.03
N ASP A 339 15.59 -2.73 12.83
CA ASP A 339 16.09 -3.95 12.19
C ASP A 339 16.70 -3.54 10.84
N PRO A 340 18.02 -3.65 10.69
CA PRO A 340 18.72 -3.15 9.52
C PRO A 340 18.37 -3.92 8.25
N ARG A 341 18.76 -3.35 7.11
CA ARG A 341 18.52 -3.98 5.81
C ARG A 341 19.31 -5.29 5.72
N GLN A 342 18.57 -6.37 5.53
CA GLN A 342 19.13 -7.69 5.26
C GLN A 342 18.91 -7.99 3.78
N SER A 343 19.95 -8.45 3.09
CA SER A 343 19.85 -8.90 1.70
C SER A 343 19.09 -10.23 1.67
N ASP A 344 17.75 -10.13 1.66
CA ASP A 344 16.83 -11.26 1.62
C ASP A 344 15.67 -10.93 0.66
N LEU A 345 15.89 -11.22 -0.62
CA LEU A 345 14.90 -11.02 -1.68
C LEU A 345 13.62 -11.85 -1.46
N VAL A 346 13.71 -12.99 -0.77
CA VAL A 346 12.54 -13.83 -0.50
C VAL A 346 11.67 -13.20 0.58
N ALA A 347 12.27 -12.68 1.65
CA ALA A 347 11.55 -11.92 2.66
C ALA A 347 10.92 -10.65 2.06
N LEU A 348 11.67 -9.94 1.20
CA LEU A 348 11.18 -8.79 0.45
C LEU A 348 9.97 -9.16 -0.42
N ALA A 349 10.05 -10.21 -1.24
CA ALA A 349 8.94 -10.67 -2.07
C ALA A 349 7.74 -11.14 -1.25
N SER A 350 7.99 -11.81 -0.12
CA SER A 350 6.94 -12.26 0.79
C SER A 350 6.12 -11.09 1.34
N THR A 351 6.76 -9.93 1.58
CA THR A 351 6.09 -8.68 2.00
C THR A 351 4.96 -8.27 1.04
N PHE A 352 5.13 -8.52 -0.26
CA PHE A 352 4.13 -8.21 -1.30
C PHE A 352 3.20 -9.40 -1.60
N LEU A 353 3.65 -10.64 -1.48
CA LEU A 353 2.90 -11.80 -1.95
C LEU A 353 2.00 -12.44 -0.88
N LEU A 354 2.26 -12.18 0.40
CA LEU A 354 1.43 -12.62 1.51
C LEU A 354 0.20 -11.71 1.71
N PRO A 355 -0.84 -12.19 2.43
CA PRO A 355 -1.93 -11.34 2.90
C PRO A 355 -1.43 -10.19 3.80
N GLY A 356 -2.29 -9.21 4.03
CA GLY A 356 -2.02 -8.10 4.93
C GLY A 356 -1.36 -6.87 4.28
N THR A 357 -0.95 -5.96 5.16
CA THR A 357 -0.37 -4.66 4.82
C THR A 357 1.07 -4.83 4.33
N CYS A 358 1.33 -4.48 3.07
CA CYS A 358 2.67 -4.47 2.53
C CYS A 358 3.38 -3.17 2.94
N LEU A 359 4.50 -3.27 3.64
CA LEU A 359 5.31 -2.13 4.06
C LEU A 359 6.78 -2.33 3.69
N LEU A 360 7.29 -1.46 2.84
CA LEU A 360 8.67 -1.48 2.38
C LEU A 360 9.47 -0.39 3.11
N TYR A 361 10.58 -0.77 3.77
CA TYR A 361 11.49 0.20 4.38
C TYR A 361 12.46 0.77 3.34
N TYR A 362 12.80 2.07 3.46
CA TYR A 362 13.61 2.74 2.45
C TYR A 362 15.01 2.10 2.27
N GLY A 363 15.39 1.91 1.01
CA GLY A 363 16.63 1.26 0.60
C GLY A 363 16.58 -0.27 0.60
N SER A 364 15.53 -0.90 1.16
CA SER A 364 15.35 -2.36 1.01
C SER A 364 15.11 -2.77 -0.44
N GLU A 365 14.60 -1.86 -1.29
CA GLU A 365 14.43 -2.10 -2.72
C GLU A 365 15.75 -2.31 -3.49
N LEU A 366 16.88 -1.94 -2.91
CA LEU A 366 18.21 -2.15 -3.49
C LEU A 366 18.84 -3.48 -3.03
N ASN A 367 18.18 -4.22 -2.13
CA ASN A 367 18.63 -5.51 -1.59
C ASN A 367 20.04 -5.48 -0.98
N GLU A 368 20.29 -4.47 -0.16
CA GLU A 368 21.60 -4.22 0.42
C GLU A 368 21.78 -4.92 1.76
N GLU A 369 22.98 -5.50 1.98
CA GLU A 369 23.33 -6.16 3.23
C GLU A 369 24.18 -5.23 4.10
N THR A 370 23.64 -4.82 5.24
CA THR A 370 24.37 -3.93 6.15
C THR A 370 25.00 -4.68 7.32
N ARG A 371 25.38 -5.98 7.18
CA ARG A 371 25.91 -6.78 8.29
C ARG A 371 27.41 -6.57 8.55
N ASN A 372 27.73 -6.38 9.84
CA ASN A 372 29.04 -6.59 10.47
C ASN A 372 30.20 -5.78 9.87
N THR A 373 30.00 -4.46 9.77
CA THR A 373 31.03 -3.52 9.35
C THR A 373 31.79 -3.00 10.57
N LYS A 374 33.11 -2.84 10.47
CA LYS A 374 33.90 -2.15 11.50
C LYS A 374 33.50 -0.67 11.47
N PHE A 375 32.58 -0.31 12.35
CA PHE A 375 32.10 1.05 12.49
C PHE A 375 33.20 2.00 12.96
N THR A 376 33.38 3.09 12.23
CA THR A 376 34.12 4.27 12.68
C THR A 376 33.12 5.42 12.84
N ALA A 377 33.38 6.29 13.80
CA ALA A 377 32.49 7.35 14.28
C ALA A 377 32.09 8.44 13.26
N ASP A 378 32.49 8.31 11.99
CA ASP A 378 32.51 9.43 11.03
C ASP A 378 31.55 9.24 9.84
N PHE A 379 30.69 8.21 9.85
CA PHE A 379 29.99 7.77 8.64
C PHE A 379 28.66 8.47 8.33
N TYR A 380 27.97 9.02 9.33
CA TYR A 380 26.73 9.78 9.17
C TYR A 380 26.48 10.52 10.50
N PRO A 381 26.12 11.82 10.55
CA PRO A 381 25.77 12.76 9.46
C PRO A 381 26.96 13.34 8.67
N PHE A 382 28.09 12.62 8.61
CA PHE A 382 29.33 12.98 7.92
C PHE A 382 30.05 14.17 8.58
N ASP A 383 31.37 14.09 8.74
CA ASP A 383 32.26 15.10 9.36
C ASP A 383 32.04 15.42 10.86
N GLU A 384 30.97 14.92 11.49
CA GLU A 384 30.82 14.92 12.95
C GLU A 384 31.27 13.58 13.56
N LYS A 385 32.07 13.68 14.64
CA LYS A 385 32.49 12.50 15.42
C LYS A 385 31.34 12.04 16.31
N THR A 386 30.67 10.99 15.90
CA THR A 386 29.68 10.30 16.72
C THR A 386 30.40 9.55 17.86
N VAL A 387 30.06 9.85 19.11
CA VAL A 387 30.62 9.11 20.25
C VAL A 387 29.88 7.78 20.35
N PHE A 388 30.55 6.65 20.15
CA PHE A 388 29.93 5.32 20.23
C PHE A 388 30.29 4.63 21.54
N THR A 389 29.30 4.12 22.29
CA THR A 389 29.56 3.38 23.55
C THR A 389 28.70 2.12 23.67
N GLY A 390 28.78 1.17 22.73
CA GLY A 390 28.24 -0.18 22.97
C GLY A 390 27.88 -1.00 21.74
N SER A 391 27.89 -2.34 21.86
CA SER A 391 27.67 -3.28 20.75
C SER A 391 26.21 -3.47 20.31
N ASN A 392 25.22 -3.13 21.15
CA ASN A 392 23.80 -3.44 20.91
C ASN A 392 23.01 -2.32 20.20
N GLU A 393 23.61 -1.14 20.01
CA GLU A 393 23.01 0.02 19.31
C GLU A 393 23.34 0.04 17.80
N THR A 394 24.19 -0.90 17.37
CA THR A 394 24.68 -1.02 15.99
C THR A 394 23.56 -1.25 14.98
N ASP A 395 22.58 -2.11 15.30
CA ASP A 395 21.49 -2.46 14.37
C ASP A 395 20.54 -1.28 14.09
N VAL A 396 20.27 -0.49 15.12
CA VAL A 396 19.48 0.73 15.01
C VAL A 396 20.19 1.74 14.11
N LEU A 397 21.49 1.93 14.30
CA LEU A 397 22.28 2.82 13.45
C LEU A 397 22.33 2.34 12.00
N LEU A 398 22.55 1.04 11.79
CA LEU A 398 22.53 0.42 10.46
C LEU A 398 21.20 0.59 9.74
N SER A 399 20.09 0.71 10.47
CA SER A 399 18.77 0.99 9.89
C SER A 399 18.57 2.46 9.49
N GLN A 400 19.40 3.38 9.97
CA GLN A 400 19.27 4.83 9.74
C GLN A 400 20.30 5.38 8.75
N LEU A 401 20.97 4.49 8.03
CA LEU A 401 21.94 4.84 7.02
C LEU A 401 21.31 5.68 5.87
N ALA A 402 22.07 6.65 5.38
CA ALA A 402 21.68 7.52 4.28
C ALA A 402 21.32 6.73 3.01
N MET A 403 20.26 7.17 2.32
CA MET A 403 19.78 6.57 1.08
C MET A 403 20.81 6.73 -0.05
N PRO A 404 21.27 5.64 -0.69
CA PRO A 404 22.27 5.70 -1.76
C PRO A 404 21.63 6.04 -3.11
N TRP A 405 21.35 7.33 -3.33
CA TRP A 405 20.76 7.81 -4.59
C TRP A 405 21.68 7.63 -5.80
N ASP A 406 22.97 7.92 -5.62
CA ASP A 406 24.00 7.85 -6.65
C ASP A 406 25.37 7.58 -6.02
N GLN A 407 26.39 7.36 -6.84
CA GLN A 407 27.74 7.04 -6.36
C GLN A 407 28.50 8.23 -5.76
N SER A 408 28.11 9.46 -6.11
CA SER A 408 28.76 10.70 -5.67
C SER A 408 28.23 11.21 -4.33
N GLY A 409 27.03 10.80 -3.93
CA GLY A 409 26.32 11.30 -2.75
C GLY A 409 25.55 12.60 -2.99
N VAL A 410 25.67 13.22 -4.17
CA VAL A 410 25.00 14.50 -4.51
C VAL A 410 23.49 14.40 -4.42
N GLY A 411 22.93 13.24 -4.78
CA GLY A 411 21.50 12.97 -4.71
C GLY A 411 20.99 12.83 -3.29
N PHE A 412 21.84 12.50 -2.33
CA PHE A 412 21.51 12.61 -0.91
C PHE A 412 21.67 14.06 -0.42
N SER A 413 22.84 14.66 -0.64
CA SER A 413 23.14 16.06 -0.27
C SER A 413 24.08 16.69 -1.29
N ALA A 414 23.75 17.90 -1.78
CA ALA A 414 24.57 18.61 -2.75
C ALA A 414 26.01 18.91 -2.25
N MET A 415 26.20 18.99 -0.92
CA MET A 415 27.49 19.25 -0.29
C MET A 415 28.44 18.04 -0.31
N LEU A 416 27.98 16.87 -0.75
CA LEU A 416 28.80 15.67 -0.90
C LEU A 416 29.50 15.57 -2.26
N SER A 417 29.26 16.53 -3.17
CA SER A 417 29.76 16.56 -4.56
C SER A 417 31.27 16.40 -4.75
N ASN A 418 32.10 16.56 -3.72
CA ASN A 418 33.55 16.56 -3.83
C ASN A 418 34.26 15.75 -2.75
N VAL A 419 33.57 14.78 -2.12
CA VAL A 419 34.07 14.10 -0.92
C VAL A 419 34.29 12.60 -1.16
N THR A 420 35.54 12.14 -1.00
CA THR A 420 35.90 10.71 -0.96
C THR A 420 35.13 9.93 0.12
N SER A 421 34.62 10.63 1.15
CA SER A 421 33.90 10.06 2.27
C SER A 421 32.63 9.31 1.86
N PHE A 422 31.86 9.77 0.86
CA PHE A 422 30.62 9.08 0.48
C PHE A 422 30.91 7.78 -0.28
N THR A 423 31.93 7.76 -1.13
CA THR A 423 32.38 6.53 -1.80
C THR A 423 32.97 5.53 -0.79
N GLU A 424 33.70 6.01 0.22
CA GLU A 424 34.17 5.19 1.34
C GLU A 424 33.00 4.67 2.20
N TYR A 425 31.98 5.49 2.43
CA TYR A 425 30.72 5.09 3.07
C TYR A 425 30.04 3.96 2.29
N LEU A 426 29.86 4.10 0.97
CA LEU A 426 29.25 3.07 0.14
C LEU A 426 30.03 1.74 0.22
N LYS A 427 31.36 1.81 0.15
CA LYS A 427 32.25 0.64 0.29
C LYS A 427 32.22 0.04 1.70
N ALA A 428 32.20 0.87 2.73
CA ALA A 428 32.21 0.43 4.13
C ALA A 428 30.97 -0.38 4.46
N PHE A 429 29.81 0.05 3.96
CA PHE A 429 28.52 -0.63 4.14
C PHE A 429 28.16 -1.61 3.01
N LYS A 430 29.10 -1.87 2.09
CA LYS A 430 28.94 -2.81 0.97
C LYS A 430 27.72 -2.54 0.11
N PHE A 431 27.38 -1.27 -0.07
CA PHE A 431 26.36 -0.87 -1.05
C PHE A 431 26.86 -1.22 -2.45
N ASN A 432 26.24 -2.23 -3.06
CA ASN A 432 26.58 -2.70 -4.39
C ASN A 432 25.79 -1.94 -5.48
N GLU A 433 24.62 -1.41 -5.13
CA GLU A 433 23.70 -0.72 -6.00
C GLU A 433 23.27 0.64 -5.41
N THR A 434 23.18 1.63 -6.29
CA THR A 434 22.55 2.92 -6.03
C THR A 434 21.27 3.03 -6.86
N VAL A 435 20.36 3.93 -6.50
CA VAL A 435 19.12 4.17 -7.28
C VAL A 435 19.44 4.52 -8.73
N GLU A 436 20.46 5.36 -8.96
CA GLU A 436 20.95 5.70 -10.31
C GLU A 436 21.38 4.44 -11.07
N SER A 437 22.22 3.59 -10.49
CA SER A 437 22.69 2.37 -11.16
C SER A 437 21.57 1.36 -11.41
N ALA A 438 20.60 1.26 -10.49
CA ALA A 438 19.49 0.32 -10.58
C ALA A 438 18.44 0.73 -11.63
N THR A 439 18.34 2.03 -11.93
CA THR A 439 17.44 2.60 -12.94
C THR A 439 18.12 2.84 -14.30
N SER A 440 19.44 2.66 -14.38
CA SER A 440 20.22 2.88 -15.60
C SER A 440 19.88 1.89 -16.73
N SER A 441 19.82 2.41 -17.95
CA SER A 441 19.55 1.59 -19.14
C SER A 441 20.64 0.52 -19.36
N GLY A 442 20.22 -0.70 -19.70
CA GLY A 442 21.14 -1.82 -19.97
C GLY A 442 21.59 -2.63 -18.75
N ARG A 443 21.16 -2.26 -17.53
CA ARG A 443 21.50 -2.98 -16.30
C ARG A 443 20.90 -4.39 -16.21
N GLY A 444 19.80 -4.64 -16.91
CA GLY A 444 19.03 -5.89 -16.83
C GLY A 444 18.04 -5.90 -15.66
N ILE A 445 17.68 -7.09 -15.18
CA ILE A 445 16.79 -7.24 -14.01
C ILE A 445 17.58 -6.93 -12.73
N THR A 446 17.08 -5.98 -11.94
CA THR A 446 17.60 -5.55 -10.63
C THR A 446 16.59 -5.85 -9.53
N SER A 447 17.04 -5.78 -8.28
CA SER A 447 16.16 -5.86 -7.10
C SER A 447 15.05 -4.81 -7.14
N LEU A 448 15.36 -3.60 -7.61
CA LEU A 448 14.39 -2.52 -7.78
C LEU A 448 13.33 -2.87 -8.83
N SER A 449 13.74 -3.44 -9.98
CA SER A 449 12.78 -3.88 -11.01
C SER A 449 11.87 -5.01 -10.51
N LEU A 450 12.40 -5.91 -9.68
CA LEU A 450 11.59 -6.94 -9.03
C LEU A 450 10.57 -6.32 -8.07
N VAL A 451 10.94 -5.31 -7.27
CA VAL A 451 9.99 -4.57 -6.41
C VAL A 451 8.90 -3.90 -7.24
N GLN A 452 9.25 -3.32 -8.39
CA GLN A 452 8.27 -2.73 -9.32
C GLN A 452 7.25 -3.75 -9.81
N ASP A 453 7.73 -4.93 -10.23
CA ASP A 453 6.88 -6.03 -10.66
C ASP A 453 6.00 -6.55 -9.53
N LEU A 454 6.55 -6.67 -8.32
CA LEU A 454 5.82 -7.09 -7.12
C LEU A 454 4.72 -6.08 -6.72
N VAL A 455 4.99 -4.79 -6.79
CA VAL A 455 4.00 -3.73 -6.54
C VAL A 455 2.93 -3.73 -7.62
N ALA A 456 3.30 -3.94 -8.88
CA ALA A 456 2.36 -4.01 -9.99
C ALA A 456 1.44 -5.23 -9.87
N ILE A 457 2.00 -6.42 -9.58
CA ILE A 457 1.22 -7.65 -9.46
C ILE A 457 0.32 -7.63 -8.22
N ARG A 458 0.76 -7.02 -7.11
CA ARG A 458 -0.02 -6.87 -5.87
C ARG A 458 -1.42 -6.31 -6.12
N LYS A 459 -1.59 -5.44 -7.13
CA LYS A 459 -2.86 -4.78 -7.50
C LYS A 459 -3.94 -5.75 -8.01
N ASN A 460 -3.59 -6.99 -8.35
CA ASN A 460 -4.57 -8.02 -8.72
C ASN A 460 -5.44 -8.41 -7.51
N GLU A 461 -6.72 -8.67 -7.75
CA GLU A 461 -7.73 -8.89 -6.70
C GLU A 461 -7.38 -10.06 -5.77
N SER A 462 -6.95 -11.19 -6.33
CA SER A 462 -6.54 -12.38 -5.56
C SER A 462 -5.31 -12.14 -4.69
N LEU A 463 -4.41 -11.25 -5.10
CA LEU A 463 -3.29 -10.86 -4.24
C LEU A 463 -3.76 -9.85 -3.20
N LEU A 464 -4.53 -8.81 -3.57
CA LEU A 464 -5.05 -7.78 -2.65
C LEU A 464 -5.76 -8.36 -1.42
N TRP A 465 -6.82 -9.15 -1.64
CA TRP A 465 -7.67 -9.67 -0.56
C TRP A 465 -7.99 -11.16 -0.67
N GLY A 466 -7.41 -11.86 -1.65
CA GLY A 466 -7.63 -13.30 -1.77
C GLY A 466 -7.06 -14.07 -0.58
N GLY A 467 -7.68 -15.20 -0.29
CA GLY A 467 -7.24 -16.10 0.76
C GLY A 467 -5.84 -16.64 0.49
N PHE A 468 -5.20 -17.12 1.54
CA PHE A 468 -3.88 -17.76 1.49
C PHE A 468 -4.05 -19.25 1.79
N ARG A 469 -3.45 -20.08 0.93
CA ARG A 469 -3.43 -21.53 1.10
C ARG A 469 -2.05 -22.08 0.76
N MET A 470 -1.35 -22.64 1.74
CA MET A 470 -0.15 -23.43 1.48
C MET A 470 -0.51 -24.62 0.58
N LEU A 471 0.19 -24.78 -0.54
CA LEU A 471 0.04 -25.95 -1.39
C LEU A 471 0.93 -27.05 -0.77
N GLN A 472 0.30 -28.20 -0.45
CA GLN A 472 0.84 -29.16 0.53
C GLN A 472 2.35 -29.39 0.41
N PRO A 473 3.07 -29.33 1.54
CA PRO A 473 4.44 -29.76 1.58
C PRO A 473 4.46 -31.28 1.38
N SER A 474 4.81 -31.74 0.18
CA SER A 474 5.31 -33.10 0.07
C SER A 474 6.62 -33.18 0.88
N ARG A 475 7.01 -34.34 1.43
CA ARG A 475 8.36 -34.48 2.06
C ARG A 475 9.47 -33.92 1.16
N ILE A 476 9.25 -33.99 -0.15
CA ILE A 476 10.10 -33.45 -1.20
C ILE A 476 10.22 -31.91 -1.11
N THR A 477 9.15 -31.13 -0.92
CA THR A 477 9.27 -29.65 -0.80
C THR A 477 10.00 -29.22 0.47
N GLU A 478 9.81 -29.93 1.58
CA GLU A 478 10.50 -29.66 2.85
C GLU A 478 12.00 -30.00 2.75
N GLU A 479 12.34 -31.16 2.16
CA GLU A 479 13.74 -31.53 1.90
C GLU A 479 14.43 -30.59 0.89
N LEU A 480 13.65 -29.97 -0.01
CA LEU A 480 14.17 -29.06 -1.05
C LEU A 480 14.07 -27.57 -0.68
N ASN A 481 13.58 -27.22 0.52
CA ASN A 481 13.40 -25.85 1.02
C ASN A 481 12.57 -24.92 0.10
N PHE A 482 11.57 -25.45 -0.61
CA PHE A 482 10.64 -24.64 -1.40
C PHE A 482 9.39 -24.28 -0.60
N GLU A 483 9.04 -23.00 -0.60
CA GLU A 483 7.79 -22.49 -0.03
C GLU A 483 6.81 -22.21 -1.18
N ILE A 484 5.73 -22.99 -1.24
CA ILE A 484 4.76 -22.92 -2.33
C ILE A 484 3.37 -22.65 -1.76
N PHE A 485 2.73 -21.59 -2.22
CA PHE A 485 1.39 -21.22 -1.77
C PHE A 485 0.54 -20.62 -2.89
N GLU A 486 -0.76 -20.66 -2.66
CA GLU A 486 -1.78 -20.10 -3.55
C GLU A 486 -2.42 -18.87 -2.91
N ARG A 487 -2.68 -17.86 -3.74
CA ARG A 487 -3.51 -16.69 -3.44
C ARG A 487 -4.73 -16.67 -4.36
N LYS A 488 -5.94 -16.67 -3.78
CA LYS A 488 -7.18 -16.77 -4.56
C LYS A 488 -8.33 -15.97 -3.94
N ALA A 489 -8.94 -15.10 -4.73
CA ALA A 489 -10.22 -14.46 -4.42
C ALA A 489 -11.36 -15.12 -5.21
N GLU A 490 -12.56 -15.11 -4.63
CA GLU A 490 -13.76 -15.68 -5.27
C GLU A 490 -14.09 -14.91 -6.57
N GLY A 491 -14.22 -15.64 -7.68
CA GLY A 491 -14.51 -15.06 -8.99
C GLY A 491 -13.33 -14.38 -9.70
N PHE A 492 -12.11 -14.51 -9.17
CA PHE A 492 -10.88 -13.96 -9.77
C PHE A 492 -9.83 -15.06 -10.02
N PRO A 493 -8.89 -14.84 -10.98
CA PRO A 493 -7.80 -15.78 -11.24
C PRO A 493 -6.94 -16.05 -10.00
N ALA A 494 -6.56 -17.30 -9.77
CA ALA A 494 -5.64 -17.66 -8.68
C ALA A 494 -4.19 -17.37 -9.08
N PHE A 495 -3.34 -17.19 -8.07
CA PHE A 495 -1.89 -17.06 -8.25
C PHE A 495 -1.18 -18.16 -7.47
N ILE A 496 -0.24 -18.84 -8.10
CA ILE A 496 0.69 -19.78 -7.47
C ILE A 496 2.01 -19.05 -7.29
N ILE A 497 2.50 -19.02 -6.06
CA ILE A 497 3.76 -18.42 -5.69
C ILE A 497 4.71 -19.54 -5.29
N VAL A 498 5.93 -19.51 -5.83
CA VAL A 498 7.01 -20.39 -5.45
C VAL A 498 8.19 -19.54 -5.01
N LEU A 499 8.54 -19.64 -3.74
CA LEU A 499 9.70 -18.98 -3.15
C LEU A 499 10.73 -20.00 -2.72
N ARG A 500 12.00 -19.67 -2.91
CA ARG A 500 13.12 -20.42 -2.35
C ARG A 500 14.22 -19.48 -1.92
N LYS A 501 14.64 -19.58 -0.66
CA LYS A 501 15.82 -18.87 -0.18
C LYS A 501 17.09 -19.46 -0.79
N GLU A 502 18.16 -18.67 -0.81
CA GLU A 502 19.49 -19.12 -1.21
C GLU A 502 19.88 -20.40 -0.45
N SER A 503 20.06 -21.49 -1.21
CA SER A 503 20.32 -22.82 -0.66
C SER A 503 21.04 -23.70 -1.69
N ASN A 504 21.96 -24.53 -1.21
CA ASN A 504 22.61 -25.59 -1.99
C ASN A 504 21.71 -26.83 -2.19
N ALA A 505 20.39 -26.69 -1.99
CA ALA A 505 19.41 -27.76 -2.12
C ALA A 505 19.34 -28.34 -3.55
N VAL A 506 18.73 -29.51 -3.71
CA VAL A 506 18.62 -30.20 -5.01
C VAL A 506 17.55 -29.52 -5.88
N SER A 507 17.62 -29.71 -7.21
CA SER A 507 16.55 -29.27 -8.13
C SER A 507 15.33 -30.19 -8.01
N GLY A 508 14.13 -29.65 -8.22
CA GLY A 508 12.88 -30.41 -8.08
C GLY A 508 11.93 -30.21 -9.26
N THR A 509 11.09 -31.21 -9.51
CA THR A 509 9.95 -31.09 -10.44
C THR A 509 8.67 -31.03 -9.63
N PHE A 510 7.88 -30.00 -9.84
CA PHE A 510 6.59 -29.79 -9.16
C PHE A 510 5.45 -29.91 -10.16
N ASP A 511 4.41 -30.67 -9.80
CA ASP A 511 3.23 -30.88 -10.63
C ASP A 511 2.07 -30.04 -10.11
N PHE A 512 1.70 -29.01 -10.86
CA PHE A 512 0.61 -28.10 -10.51
C PHE A 512 -0.73 -28.44 -11.18
N SER A 513 -0.81 -29.57 -11.90
CA SER A 513 -2.02 -29.99 -12.63
C SER A 513 -3.27 -30.15 -11.74
N SER A 514 -3.08 -30.46 -10.45
CA SER A 514 -4.16 -30.57 -9.46
C SER A 514 -4.67 -29.21 -8.96
N VAL A 515 -3.89 -28.15 -9.14
CA VAL A 515 -4.19 -26.80 -8.63
C VAL A 515 -4.69 -25.90 -9.75
N CYS A 516 -4.10 -26.04 -10.94
CA CYS A 516 -4.17 -25.04 -11.99
C CYS A 516 -4.18 -25.69 -13.38
N PRO A 517 -5.22 -25.45 -14.21
CA PRO A 517 -5.32 -26.06 -15.52
C PRO A 517 -4.31 -25.48 -16.51
N SER A 518 -4.07 -24.16 -16.51
CA SER A 518 -3.01 -23.51 -17.29
C SER A 518 -2.23 -22.52 -16.43
N ILE A 519 -0.91 -22.51 -16.61
CA ILE A 519 0.02 -21.72 -15.81
C ILE A 519 0.67 -20.67 -16.70
N ILE A 520 0.54 -19.40 -16.31
CA ILE A 520 1.11 -18.27 -17.03
C ILE A 520 2.12 -17.56 -16.11
N PRO A 521 3.43 -17.55 -16.44
CA PRO A 521 4.43 -16.83 -15.66
C PRO A 521 4.16 -15.33 -15.67
N LYS A 522 4.17 -14.69 -14.50
CA LYS A 522 4.03 -13.24 -14.32
C LYS A 522 5.28 -12.59 -13.77
N ILE A 523 5.95 -13.26 -12.82
CA ILE A 523 7.25 -12.84 -12.29
C ILE A 523 8.14 -14.07 -12.26
N ILE A 524 9.35 -13.96 -12.79
CA ILE A 524 10.35 -15.03 -12.79
C ILE A 524 11.69 -14.40 -12.43
N TYR A 525 12.10 -14.61 -11.18
CA TYR A 525 13.40 -14.17 -10.66
C TYR A 525 14.16 -15.37 -10.07
N PRO A 526 15.43 -15.61 -10.46
CA PRO A 526 16.13 -14.96 -11.57
C PRO A 526 15.47 -15.31 -12.92
N PRO A 527 15.66 -14.48 -13.97
CA PRO A 527 15.04 -14.70 -15.27
C PRO A 527 15.43 -16.05 -15.88
N ASN A 528 14.42 -16.75 -16.38
CA ASN A 528 14.57 -18.08 -16.97
C ASN A 528 13.87 -18.13 -18.33
N ARG A 529 14.63 -18.45 -19.39
CA ARG A 529 14.13 -18.48 -20.78
C ARG A 529 13.02 -19.51 -21.01
N ASN A 530 12.95 -20.54 -20.17
CA ASN A 530 11.92 -21.56 -20.26
C ASN A 530 10.55 -21.09 -19.74
N PHE A 531 10.52 -19.96 -19.02
CA PHE A 531 9.31 -19.34 -18.49
C PHE A 531 9.14 -17.93 -19.08
N PRO A 532 8.73 -17.82 -20.36
CA PRO A 532 8.40 -16.53 -20.95
C PRO A 532 7.26 -15.87 -20.17
N ILE A 533 7.46 -14.62 -19.77
CA ILE A 533 6.45 -13.82 -19.06
C ILE A 533 5.23 -13.63 -19.98
N ASP A 534 4.04 -13.73 -19.38
CA ASP A 534 2.73 -13.56 -20.03
C ASP A 534 2.39 -14.59 -21.13
N GLN A 535 3.12 -15.69 -21.19
CA GLN A 535 2.85 -16.79 -22.14
C GLN A 535 2.54 -18.09 -21.38
N PRO A 536 1.52 -18.86 -21.79
CA PRO A 536 1.21 -20.13 -21.14
C PRO A 536 2.36 -21.13 -21.30
N VAL A 537 2.69 -21.82 -20.21
CA VAL A 537 3.70 -22.89 -20.24
C VAL A 537 3.10 -24.15 -20.87
N SER A 538 3.90 -24.88 -21.64
CA SER A 538 3.47 -26.12 -22.33
C SER A 538 3.13 -27.29 -21.41
N SER A 539 3.55 -27.24 -20.14
CA SER A 539 3.39 -28.31 -19.15
C SER A 539 3.18 -27.71 -17.76
N GLN A 540 2.23 -28.28 -17.01
CA GLN A 540 1.98 -27.96 -15.60
C GLN A 540 3.00 -28.60 -14.66
N ARG A 541 3.85 -29.51 -15.18
CA ARG A 541 5.03 -30.01 -14.49
C ARG A 541 6.19 -29.07 -14.73
N VAL A 542 6.58 -28.36 -13.68
CA VAL A 542 7.56 -27.28 -13.69
C VAL A 542 8.83 -27.80 -13.04
N TYR A 543 9.94 -27.78 -13.79
CA TYR A 543 11.27 -28.07 -13.25
C TYR A 543 11.90 -26.80 -12.71
N LEU A 544 12.22 -26.80 -11.41
CA LEU A 544 12.87 -25.69 -10.71
C LEU A 544 14.33 -26.06 -10.45
N LYS A 545 15.22 -25.40 -11.18
CA LYS A 545 16.66 -25.62 -11.08
C LYS A 545 17.21 -25.00 -9.80
N SER A 546 18.10 -25.71 -9.13
CA SER A 546 18.93 -25.16 -8.08
C SER A 546 20.22 -24.60 -8.65
N ASP A 547 20.44 -23.31 -8.48
CA ASP A 547 21.65 -22.59 -8.91
C ASP A 547 22.28 -21.78 -7.77
N GLY A 548 21.84 -22.00 -6.52
CA GLY A 548 22.30 -21.26 -5.37
C GLY A 548 21.85 -19.79 -5.35
N GLN A 549 20.88 -19.39 -6.17
CA GLN A 549 20.27 -18.06 -6.11
C GLN A 549 18.89 -18.13 -5.43
N PRO A 550 18.41 -17.02 -4.82
CA PRO A 550 17.03 -16.94 -4.36
C PRO A 550 16.07 -16.98 -5.56
N MET A 551 14.99 -17.75 -5.44
CA MET A 551 13.97 -17.89 -6.48
C MET A 551 12.64 -17.32 -6.05
N ILE A 552 12.03 -16.49 -6.91
CA ILE A 552 10.72 -15.86 -6.72
C ILE A 552 9.94 -16.00 -8.02
N TYR A 553 9.09 -17.01 -8.09
CA TYR A 553 8.29 -17.31 -9.27
C TYR A 553 6.82 -17.08 -8.93
N VAL A 554 6.12 -16.27 -9.72
CA VAL A 554 4.69 -16.01 -9.58
C VAL A 554 4.00 -16.39 -10.86
N PHE A 555 3.06 -17.31 -10.75
CA PHE A 555 2.27 -17.81 -11.87
C PHE A 555 0.80 -17.43 -11.68
N LYS A 556 0.16 -16.98 -12.76
CA LYS A 556 -1.29 -16.80 -12.83
C LYS A 556 -1.93 -18.09 -13.32
N CYS A 557 -3.04 -18.47 -12.71
CA CYS A 557 -3.89 -19.56 -13.13
C CYS A 557 -5.04 -19.08 -14.00
N GLU A 558 -5.17 -19.67 -15.18
CA GLU A 558 -6.28 -19.46 -16.12
C GLU A 558 -6.89 -20.77 -16.59
#